data_AF-A0A2D7I7K2-F1
#
_entry.id   AF-A0A2D7I7K2-F1
#
_cell.length_a   1.000
_cell.length_b   1.000
_cell.length_c   1.000
_cell.angle_alpha   90.00
_cell.angle_beta   90.00
_cell.angle_gamma   90.00
#
_symmetry.space_group_name_H-M   'P 1'
#
loop_
_entity.id
_entity.type
_entity.pdbx_description
1 polymer ?
#
loop_
_entity_poly.entity_id
_entity_poly.type
_entity_poly.pdbx_seq_one_letter_code
_entity_poly.pdbx_strand_id
1 'polypeptide(L)' 'MLEPPLLYYWIFPLIIWSAVWKLTALWKAARNRQLVWFICLAILNTAGILPILYIYYYQRDKR' A
#
# COMPACT_ATOMS: atom_id res chain seq x y z
N MET A 1 16.98 3.64 33.15
CA MET A 1 16.59 4.74 32.25
C MET A 1 17.09 4.39 30.85
N LEU A 2 16.27 3.73 30.04
CA LEU A 2 16.46 3.79 28.59
C LEU A 2 15.36 4.72 28.10
N GLU A 3 15.72 5.96 27.76
CA GLU A 3 14.87 6.82 26.95
C GLU A 3 14.50 6.01 25.70
N PRO A 4 13.21 5.68 25.46
CA PRO A 4 12.85 4.96 24.25
C PRO A 4 13.33 5.82 23.07
N PRO A 5 14.13 5.26 22.14
CA PRO A 5 14.69 6.04 21.05
C PRO A 5 13.53 6.68 20.29
N LEU A 6 13.60 8.01 20.10
CA LEU A 6 12.57 8.82 19.42
C LEU A 6 12.07 8.21 18.10
N LEU A 7 12.92 7.39 17.46
CA LEU A 7 12.61 6.56 16.30
C LEU A 7 11.30 5.75 16.41
N TYR A 8 10.92 5.26 17.59
CA TYR A 8 9.71 4.44 17.76
C TYR A 8 8.42 5.21 17.43
N TYR A 9 8.38 6.51 17.74
CA TYR A 9 7.22 7.37 17.46
C TYR A 9 6.98 7.56 15.95
N TRP A 10 8.03 7.48 15.13
CA TRP A 10 7.94 7.69 13.68
C TRP A 10 7.58 6.41 12.91
N ILE A 11 7.78 5.24 13.51
CA ILE A 11 7.54 3.94 12.85
C ILE A 11 6.03 3.65 12.71
N PHE A 12 5.24 3.94 13.74
CA PHE A 12 3.79 3.72 13.72
C PHE A 12 3.04 4.41 12.57
N PRO A 13 3.19 5.73 12.34
CA PRO A 13 2.50 6.39 11.23
C PRO A 13 2.97 5.84 9.88
N LEU A 14 4.22 5.40 9.77
CA LEU A 14 4.79 4.86 8.53
C LEU A 14 4.24 3.47 8.18
N ILE A 15 4.00 2.64 9.21
CA ILE A 15 3.30 1.35 9.06
C ILE A 15 1.85 1.57 8.64
N ILE A 16 1.14 2.48 9.33
CA ILE A 16 -0.27 2.78 9.01
C ILE A 16 -0.39 3.30 7.58
N TRP A 17 0.47 4.25 7.21
CA TRP A 17 0.53 4.80 5.85
C TRP A 17 0.70 3.69 4.80
N SER A 18 1.71 2.83 4.97
CA SER A 18 1.97 1.73 4.04
C SER A 18 0.82 0.73 3.98
N ALA A 19 0.22 0.40 5.13
CA ALA A 19 -0.90 -0.54 5.22
C ALA A 19 -2.16 -0.01 4.52
N VAL A 20 -2.49 1.27 4.68
CA VAL A 20 -3.65 1.91 4.03
C VAL A 20 -3.52 1.85 2.50
N TRP A 21 -2.36 2.21 1.95
CA TRP A 21 -2.13 2.14 0.50
C TRP A 21 -2.17 0.70 -0.02
N LYS A 22 -1.57 -0.24 0.71
CA LYS A 22 -1.56 -1.66 0.32
C LYS A 22 -2.98 -2.24 0.31
N LEU A 23 -3.76 -2.00 1.35
CA LEU A 23 -5.12 -2.52 1.49
C LEU A 23 -6.06 -1.94 0.43
N THR A 24 -5.99 -0.63 0.18
CA THR A 24 -6.82 0.03 -0.84
C THR A 24 -6.53 -0.45 -2.25
N ALA A 25 -5.26 -0.66 -2.62
CA ALA A 25 -4.91 -1.20 -3.93
C ALA A 25 -5.31 -2.67 -4.10
N LEU A 26 -5.09 -3.51 -3.07
CA LEU A 26 -5.52 -4.90 -3.07
C LEU A 26 -7.05 -5.02 -3.20
N TRP A 27 -7.82 -4.19 -2.47
CA TRP A 27 -9.28 -4.16 -2.57
C TRP A 27 -9.75 -3.82 -3.99
N LYS A 28 -9.13 -2.82 -4.62
CA LYS A 28 -9.43 -2.44 -6.02
C LYS A 28 -9.06 -3.55 -7.00
N ALA A 29 -7.87 -4.15 -6.87
CA ALA A 29 -7.44 -5.25 -7.72
C ALA A 29 -8.36 -6.47 -7.62
N ALA A 30 -8.79 -6.82 -6.41
CA ALA A 30 -9.76 -7.88 -6.17
C ALA A 30 -11.12 -7.55 -6.80
N ARG A 31 -11.62 -6.32 -6.62
CA ARG A 31 -12.92 -5.90 -7.19
C ARG A 31 -12.91 -5.89 -8.72
N ASN A 32 -11.79 -5.55 -9.33
CA ASN A 32 -11.62 -5.51 -10.78
C ASN A 32 -11.17 -6.85 -11.37
N ARG A 33 -11.18 -7.95 -10.58
CA ARG A 33 -10.75 -9.30 -10.98
C ARG A 33 -9.33 -9.37 -11.57
N GLN A 34 -8.44 -8.48 -11.12
CA GLN A 34 -7.07 -8.41 -11.62
C GLN A 34 -6.13 -9.26 -10.76
N LEU A 35 -6.15 -10.57 -10.99
CA LEU A 35 -5.33 -11.54 -10.24
C LEU A 35 -3.83 -11.23 -10.31
N VAL A 36 -3.31 -10.86 -11.49
CA VAL A 36 -1.88 -10.51 -11.66
C VAL A 36 -1.51 -9.32 -10.78
N TRP A 37 -2.29 -8.24 -10.83
CA TRP A 37 -2.05 -7.06 -10.01
C TRP A 37 -2.24 -7.34 -8.51
N PHE A 38 -3.20 -8.18 -8.13
CA PHE A 38 -3.40 -8.59 -6.74
C PHE A 38 -2.16 -9.31 -6.20
N ILE A 39 -1.60 -10.26 -6.95
CA ILE A 39 -0.40 -11.01 -6.57
C ILE A 39 0.83 -10.08 -6.53
N CYS A 40 1.00 -9.22 -7.53
CA CYS A 40 2.09 -8.23 -7.54
C CYS A 40 2.04 -7.30 -6.33
N LEU A 41 0.87 -6.76 -5.99
CA LEU A 41 0.67 -5.87 -4.84
C LEU A 41 0.86 -6.59 -3.49
N ALA A 42 0.55 -7.89 -3.43
CA ALA A 42 0.76 -8.70 -2.23
C ALA A 42 2.25 -8.97 -1.98
N ILE A 43 2.98 -9.39 -3.02
CA ILE A 43 4.39 -9.83 -2.94
C ILE A 43 5.35 -8.63 -2.86
N LEU A 44 5.10 -7.56 -3.62
CA LEU A 44 6.00 -6.42 -3.68
C LEU A 44 5.77 -5.44 -2.51
N ASN A 45 6.67 -5.47 -1.53
CA ASN A 45 6.73 -4.49 -0.43
C ASN A 45 7.51 -3.23 -0.83
N THR A 46 6.95 -2.43 -1.74
CA THR A 46 7.55 -1.16 -2.20
C THR A 46 7.18 0.05 -1.32
N ALA A 47 6.94 -0.17 -0.01
CA ALA A 47 6.58 0.89 0.96
C ALA A 47 5.40 1.79 0.54
N GLY A 48 4.43 1.24 -0.22
CA GLY A 48 3.26 2.00 -0.67
C GLY A 48 3.33 2.52 -2.11
N ILE A 49 4.50 2.55 -2.76
CA ILE A 49 4.70 3.16 -4.09
C ILE A 49 3.96 2.42 -5.20
N LEU A 50 4.12 1.09 -5.28
CA LEU A 50 3.42 0.27 -6.27
C LEU A 50 1.88 0.34 -6.13
N PRO A 51 1.31 0.27 -4.91
CA PRO A 51 -0.13 0.48 -4.73
C PRO A 51 -0.60 1.87 -5.17
N ILE A 52 0.16 2.94 -4.92
CA ILE A 52 -0.17 4.30 -5.39
C ILE A 52 -0.15 4.35 -6.93
N LEU A 53 0.86 3.78 -7.56
CA LEU A 53 0.97 3.72 -9.03
C LEU A 53 -0.22 2.96 -9.63
N TYR A 54 -0.57 1.82 -9.03
CA TYR A 54 -1.73 1.02 -9.43
C TYR A 54 -3.03 1.84 -9.33
N ILE A 55 -3.25 2.50 -8.18
CA ILE A 55 -4.43 3.34 -7.96
C ILE A 55 -4.49 4.50 -8.97
N TYR A 56 -3.36 5.14 -9.28
CA TYR A 56 -3.30 6.24 -10.24
C TYR A 56 -3.59 5.79 -11.68
N TYR A 57 -2.96 4.69 -12.10
CA TYR A 57 -3.17 4.13 -13.44
C TYR A 57 -4.62 3.66 -13.62
N TYR A 58 -5.19 3.01 -12.59
CA TYR A 58 -6.53 2.44 -12.66
C TYR A 58 -7.66 3.44 -12.39
N GLN A 59 -7.37 4.65 -11.90
CA GLN A 59 -8.37 5.73 -11.81
C GLN A 59 -8.79 6.28 -13.18
N ARG A 60 -8.01 6.03 -14.23
CA ARG A 60 -8.29 6.49 -15.60
C ARG A 60 -9.29 5.60 -16.35
N ASP A 61 -9.59 4.40 -15.84
CA ASP A 61 -10.48 3.43 -16.51
C ASP A 61 -11.96 3.68 -16.18
N LYS A 62 -12.38 4.93 -16.39
CA LYS A 62 -13.78 5.34 -16.50
C LYS A 62 -14.02 5.91 -17.89
N ARG A 63 -13.81 5.11 -18.93
CA ARG A 63 -14.48 5.25 -20.24
C ARG A 63 -14.67 3.88 -20.85
#